data_AF-A0A7G1I7I0-F1
#
_entry.id   AF-A0A7G1I7I0-F1
#
_cell.length_a   1.000
_cell.length_b   1.000
_cell.length_c   1.000
_cell.angle_alpha   90.00
_cell.angle_beta   90.00
_cell.angle_gamma   90.00
#
_symmetry.space_group_name_H-M   'P 1'
#
loop_
_entity.id
_entity.type
_entity.pdbx_description
1 polymer ?
#
loop_
_entity_poly.entity_id
_entity_poly.type
_entity_poly.pdbx_seq_one_letter_code
_entity_poly.pdbx_strand_id
1 'polypeptide(L)'
;MLREGKALHPIMERVMSIHVAEEARHISFAHEFLRKRLPQLTKRQRFWTSLYFPLTMRMLCNAIVVPPKAFWEEFDIPREVKKELFFRSPESRKWLRDMFADVRMLAYDTGLMESRLARLMWRLCKINGEPSRYRSEPQRQHMATMPAA
;
A
#
# COMPACT_ATOMS: atom_id res chain seq x y z
N MET A 1 -13.83 7.68 2.09
CA MET A 1 -14.69 6.52 1.72
C MET A 1 -15.65 6.06 2.82
N LEU A 2 -15.45 6.37 4.11
CA LEU A 2 -16.49 6.17 5.16
C LEU A 2 -17.35 7.42 5.43
N ARG A 3 -17.33 8.42 4.55
CA ARG A 3 -17.99 9.72 4.77
C ARG A 3 -19.04 10.09 3.71
N GLU A 4 -19.32 9.19 2.77
CA GLU A 4 -20.29 9.39 1.69
C GLU A 4 -21.43 8.38 1.81
N GLY A 5 -22.46 8.75 2.56
CA GLY A 5 -23.85 8.78 2.11
C GLY A 5 -24.54 7.55 1.51
N LYS A 6 -23.96 6.35 1.53
CA LYS A 6 -24.70 5.11 1.24
C LYS A 6 -24.97 4.42 2.57
N ALA A 7 -26.24 4.18 2.87
CA ALA A 7 -26.69 3.43 4.04
C ALA A 7 -26.18 1.99 3.95
N LEU A 8 -24.92 1.77 4.31
CA LEU A 8 -24.39 0.45 4.58
C LEU A 8 -25.22 -0.13 5.73
N HIS A 9 -25.57 -1.41 5.63
CA HIS A 9 -26.29 -2.07 6.70
C HIS A 9 -25.53 -1.87 8.03
N PRO A 10 -26.18 -1.47 9.15
CA PRO A 10 -25.49 -1.06 10.39
C PRO A 10 -24.47 -2.09 10.91
N ILE A 11 -24.72 -3.37 10.68
CA ILE A 11 -23.79 -4.47 11.01
C ILE A 11 -22.48 -4.36 10.21
N MET A 12 -22.56 -4.07 8.90
CA MET A 12 -21.39 -3.96 8.04
C MET A 12 -20.52 -2.76 8.42
N GLU A 13 -21.14 -1.63 8.76
CA GLU A 13 -20.42 -0.45 9.27
C GLU A 13 -19.69 -0.79 10.57
N ARG A 14 -20.37 -1.49 11.49
CA ARG A 14 -19.77 -1.87 12.77
C ARG A 14 -18.59 -2.82 12.58
N VAL A 15 -18.74 -3.87 11.78
CA VAL A 15 -17.66 -4.84 11.49
C VAL A 15 -16.48 -4.14 10.81
N MET A 16 -16.74 -3.27 9.82
CA MET A 16 -15.68 -2.51 9.15
C MET A 16 -14.93 -1.59 10.12
N SER A 17 -15.64 -0.90 11.02
CA SER A 17 -15.00 -0.03 12.03
C SER A 17 -14.10 -0.82 12.98
N ILE A 18 -14.55 -2.00 13.41
CA ILE A 18 -13.77 -2.89 14.28
C ILE A 18 -12.55 -3.41 13.53
N HIS A 19 -12.72 -3.85 12.28
CA HIS A 19 -11.62 -4.34 11.45
C HIS A 19 -10.56 -3.26 11.22
N VAL A 20 -10.96 -2.04 10.86
CA VAL A 20 -10.00 -0.92 10.68
C VAL A 20 -9.24 -0.63 11.96
N ALA A 21 -9.90 -0.67 13.12
CA ALA A 21 -9.25 -0.49 14.41
C ALA A 21 -8.26 -1.63 14.74
N GLU A 22 -8.62 -2.87 14.41
CA GLU A 22 -7.76 -4.06 14.57
C GLU A 22 -6.53 -3.97 13.67
N GLU A 23 -6.72 -3.70 12.39
CA GLU A 23 -5.62 -3.59 11.42
C GLU A 23 -4.69 -2.43 11.75
N ALA A 24 -5.22 -1.33 12.29
CA ALA A 24 -4.39 -0.25 12.80
C ALA A 24 -3.45 -0.72 13.94
N ARG A 25 -3.89 -1.67 14.78
CA ARG A 25 -3.06 -2.29 15.82
C ARG A 25 -2.04 -3.25 15.21
N HIS A 26 -2.44 -4.08 14.25
CA HIS A 26 -1.54 -4.99 13.54
C HIS A 26 -0.40 -4.24 12.84
N ILE A 27 -0.71 -3.14 12.15
CA ILE A 27 0.29 -2.30 11.48
C ILE A 27 1.26 -1.71 12.52
N SER A 28 0.75 -1.20 13.65
CA SER A 28 1.61 -0.67 14.72
C SER A 28 2.57 -1.73 15.24
N PHE A 29 2.07 -2.93 15.50
CA PHE A 29 2.87 -4.05 15.96
C PHE A 29 3.96 -4.42 14.94
N ALA A 30 3.61 -4.54 13.67
CA ALA A 30 4.56 -4.87 12.61
C ALA A 30 5.67 -3.82 12.47
N HIS A 31 5.32 -2.52 12.54
CA HIS A 31 6.30 -1.43 12.50
C HIS A 31 7.29 -1.52 13.66
N GLU A 32 6.79 -1.65 14.89
CA GLU A 32 7.65 -1.73 16.08
C GLU A 32 8.48 -3.02 16.12
N PHE A 33 7.90 -4.14 15.67
CA PHE A 33 8.63 -5.39 15.54
C PHE A 33 9.81 -5.24 14.57
N LEU A 34 9.59 -4.64 13.40
CA LEU A 34 10.65 -4.42 12.41
C LEU A 34 11.72 -3.46 12.93
N ARG A 35 11.33 -2.37 13.60
CA ARG A 35 12.29 -1.44 14.23
C ARG A 35 13.18 -2.13 15.26
N LYS A 36 12.64 -3.03 16.07
CA LYS A 36 13.41 -3.78 17.07
C LYS A 36 14.26 -4.89 16.47
N ARG A 37 13.75 -5.60 15.45
CA ARG A 37 14.39 -6.81 14.91
C ARG A 37 15.44 -6.52 13.84
N LEU A 38 15.22 -5.55 12.95
CA LEU A 38 16.12 -5.28 11.83
C LEU A 38 17.55 -4.87 12.24
N PRO A 39 17.78 -4.11 13.33
CA PRO A 39 19.13 -3.82 13.81
C PRO A 39 19.89 -5.05 14.32
N GLN A 40 19.18 -6.10 14.75
CA GLN A 40 19.78 -7.33 15.26
C GLN A 40 20.22 -8.29 14.13
N LEU A 41 19.85 -8.01 12.88
CA LEU A 41 20.20 -8.86 11.74
C LEU A 41 21.66 -8.62 11.32
N THR A 42 22.29 -9.67 10.81
CA THR A 42 23.60 -9.52 10.15
C THR A 42 23.49 -8.65 8.89
N LYS A 43 24.58 -8.00 8.48
CA LYS A 43 24.61 -7.15 7.27
C LYS A 43 24.08 -7.88 6.02
N ARG A 44 24.39 -9.17 5.87
CA ARG A 44 23.91 -10.00 4.74
C ARG A 44 22.41 -10.23 4.80
N GLN A 45 21.86 -10.57 5.97
CA GLN A 45 20.42 -10.74 6.16
C GLN A 45 19.67 -9.44 5.92
N ARG A 46 20.17 -8.32 6.46
CA ARG A 46 19.61 -6.99 6.25
C ARG A 46 19.63 -6.59 4.78
N PHE A 47 20.72 -6.89 4.07
CA PHE A 47 20.82 -6.64 2.64
C PHE A 47 19.76 -7.41 1.84
N TRP A 48 19.62 -8.72 2.03
CA TRP A 48 18.57 -9.48 1.33
C TRP A 48 17.16 -9.02 1.72
N THR A 49 16.94 -8.75 3.00
CA THR A 49 15.66 -8.19 3.49
C THR A 49 15.35 -6.88 2.78
N SER A 50 16.34 -6.00 2.57
CA SER A 50 16.15 -4.74 1.86
C SER A 50 15.71 -4.89 0.40
N LEU A 51 16.12 -5.99 -0.26
CA LEU A 51 15.72 -6.29 -1.63
C LEU A 51 14.32 -6.91 -1.70
N TYR A 52 14.03 -7.86 -0.81
CA TYR A 52 12.76 -8.59 -0.79
C TYR A 52 11.61 -7.79 -0.18
N PHE A 53 11.88 -6.81 0.67
CA PHE A 53 10.85 -6.00 1.32
C PHE A 53 9.91 -5.30 0.33
N PRO A 54 10.38 -4.48 -0.64
CA PRO A 54 9.50 -3.86 -1.63
C PRO A 54 8.80 -4.89 -2.54
N LEU A 55 9.46 -6.00 -2.85
CA LEU A 55 8.87 -7.06 -3.68
C LEU A 55 7.68 -7.72 -2.99
N THR A 56 7.86 -8.13 -1.74
CA THR A 56 6.82 -8.77 -0.92
C THR A 56 5.63 -7.85 -0.73
N MET A 57 5.90 -6.58 -0.40
CA MET A 57 4.87 -5.54 -0.25
C MET A 57 4.08 -5.33 -1.55
N ARG A 58 4.76 -5.29 -2.70
CA ARG A 58 4.12 -5.14 -4.01
C ARG A 58 3.24 -6.33 -4.37
N MET A 59 3.74 -7.54 -4.14
CA MET A 59 3.01 -8.77 -4.43
C MET A 59 1.75 -8.89 -3.58
N LEU A 60 1.86 -8.65 -2.27
CA LEU A 60 0.72 -8.74 -1.35
C LEU A 60 -0.34 -7.68 -1.67
N CYS A 61 0.07 -6.44 -1.96
CA CYS A 61 -0.87 -5.39 -2.35
C CYS A 61 -1.63 -5.75 -3.64
N ASN A 62 -0.97 -6.32 -4.64
CA ASN A 62 -1.67 -6.79 -5.84
C ASN A 62 -2.69 -7.88 -5.52
N ALA A 63 -2.35 -8.81 -4.62
CA ALA A 63 -3.26 -9.88 -4.22
C ALA A 63 -4.50 -9.37 -3.46
N ILE A 64 -4.35 -8.29 -2.68
CA ILE A 64 -5.44 -7.68 -1.91
C ILE A 64 -6.32 -6.78 -2.80
N VAL A 65 -5.70 -5.97 -3.64
CA VAL A 65 -6.40 -4.92 -4.41
C VAL A 65 -7.05 -5.46 -5.67
N VAL A 66 -6.48 -6.50 -6.29
CA VAL A 66 -6.96 -7.02 -7.58
C VAL A 66 -7.91 -8.19 -7.33
N PRO A 67 -9.20 -8.08 -7.70
CA PRO A 67 -10.13 -9.20 -7.63
C PRO A 67 -9.62 -10.49 -8.28
N PRO A 68 -10.03 -11.67 -7.78
CA PRO A 68 -9.63 -12.97 -8.32
C PRO A 68 -10.14 -13.15 -9.76
N LYS A 69 -9.49 -14.04 -10.53
CA LYS A 69 -9.82 -14.30 -11.95
C LYS A 69 -11.31 -14.60 -12.17
N ALA A 70 -11.90 -15.42 -11.29
CA ALA A 70 -13.30 -15.81 -11.34
C ALA A 70 -14.28 -14.63 -11.29
N PHE A 71 -13.98 -13.58 -10.53
CA PHE A 71 -14.81 -12.38 -10.48
C PHE A 71 -14.91 -11.71 -11.85
N TRP A 72 -13.80 -11.63 -12.59
CA TRP A 72 -13.80 -10.98 -13.90
C TRP A 72 -14.55 -11.79 -14.95
N GLU A 73 -14.49 -13.12 -14.85
CA GLU A 73 -15.19 -14.04 -15.76
C GLU A 73 -16.69 -14.04 -15.48
N GLU A 74 -17.11 -14.03 -14.22
CA GLU A 74 -18.52 -14.00 -13.82
C GLU A 74 -19.24 -12.71 -14.24
N PHE A 75 -18.55 -11.57 -14.13
CA PHE A 75 -19.13 -10.25 -14.43
C PHE A 75 -18.80 -9.76 -15.85
N ASP A 76 -18.23 -10.61 -16.72
CA ASP A 76 -17.87 -10.31 -18.12
C ASP A 76 -17.10 -8.98 -18.30
N ILE A 77 -16.21 -8.66 -17.35
CA ILE A 77 -15.51 -7.38 -17.35
C ILE A 77 -14.33 -7.44 -18.33
N PRO A 78 -14.25 -6.54 -19.33
CA PRO A 78 -13.16 -6.53 -20.31
C PRO A 78 -11.77 -6.40 -19.66
N ARG A 79 -10.76 -7.05 -20.26
CA ARG A 79 -9.37 -7.03 -19.74
C ARG A 79 -8.76 -5.64 -19.81
N GLU A 80 -9.22 -4.82 -20.75
CA GLU A 80 -8.82 -3.44 -20.98
C GLU A 80 -9.17 -2.60 -19.76
N VAL A 81 -10.40 -2.75 -19.25
CA VAL A 81 -10.93 -2.07 -18.06
C VAL A 81 -10.10 -2.44 -16.83
N LYS A 82 -9.80 -3.73 -16.62
CA LYS A 82 -8.89 -4.18 -15.55
C LYS A 82 -7.52 -3.52 -15.62
N LYS A 83 -6.93 -3.41 -16.82
CA LYS A 83 -5.61 -2.78 -17.01
C LYS A 83 -5.67 -1.29 -16.74
N GLU A 84 -6.73 -0.62 -17.15
CA GLU A 84 -6.92 0.81 -16.96
C GLU A 84 -7.09 1.19 -15.48
N LEU A 85 -8.01 0.53 -14.79
CA LEU A 85 -8.35 0.79 -13.38
C LEU A 85 -7.18 0.56 -12.42
N PHE A 86 -6.35 -0.46 -12.65
CA PHE A 86 -5.35 -0.90 -11.66
C PHE A 86 -3.89 -0.69 -12.08
N PHE A 87 -3.59 -0.55 -13.38
CA PHE A 87 -2.21 -0.66 -13.86
C PHE A 87 -1.75 0.44 -14.83
N ARG A 88 -2.65 1.01 -15.64
CA ARG A 88 -2.29 1.91 -16.74
C ARG A 88 -2.58 3.38 -16.46
N SER A 89 -3.66 3.74 -15.76
CA SER A 89 -3.96 5.17 -15.54
C SER A 89 -2.89 5.86 -14.67
N PRO A 90 -2.58 7.16 -14.92
CA PRO A 90 -1.71 7.93 -14.03
C PRO A 90 -2.25 7.99 -12.60
N GLU A 91 -3.57 8.07 -12.43
CA GLU A 91 -4.24 8.10 -11.13
C GLU A 91 -4.06 6.78 -10.37
N SER A 92 -4.28 5.62 -11.01
CA SER A 92 -4.11 4.31 -10.35
C SER A 92 -2.66 4.08 -9.93
N ARG A 93 -1.71 4.48 -10.77
CA ARG A 93 -0.28 4.43 -10.45
C ARG A 93 0.08 5.36 -9.30
N LYS A 94 -0.54 6.54 -9.22
CA LYS A 94 -0.34 7.49 -8.11
C LYS A 94 -0.94 6.94 -6.82
N TRP A 95 -2.20 6.55 -6.85
CA TRP A 95 -2.90 5.95 -5.70
C TRP A 95 -2.11 4.78 -5.11
N LEU A 96 -1.63 3.87 -5.95
CA LEU A 96 -0.80 2.77 -5.52
C LEU A 96 0.49 3.24 -4.83
N ARG A 97 1.22 4.20 -5.41
CA ARG A 97 2.43 4.74 -4.77
C ARG A 97 2.11 5.40 -3.44
N ASP A 98 0.98 6.11 -3.35
CA ASP A 98 0.59 6.84 -2.15
C ASP A 98 0.22 5.89 -1.00
N MET A 99 -0.31 4.70 -1.28
CA MET A 99 -0.56 3.66 -0.26
C MET A 99 0.71 3.20 0.47
N PHE A 100 1.87 3.25 -0.19
CA PHE A 100 3.13 2.78 0.38
C PHE A 100 3.93 3.87 1.11
N ALA A 101 3.38 5.07 1.32
CA ALA A 101 4.12 6.18 1.94
C ALA A 101 4.62 5.86 3.36
N ASP A 102 3.77 5.26 4.21
CA ASP A 102 4.15 4.84 5.57
C ASP A 102 5.15 3.68 5.57
N VAL A 103 5.01 2.76 4.60
CA VAL A 103 5.90 1.61 4.45
C VAL A 103 7.28 2.06 3.96
N ARG A 104 7.33 3.08 3.09
CA ARG A 104 8.60 3.73 2.69
C ARG A 104 9.24 4.44 3.87
N MET A 105 8.46 5.20 4.66
CA MET A 105 8.96 5.83 5.88
C MET A 105 9.62 4.80 6.80
N LEU A 106 8.96 3.67 7.06
CA LEU A 106 9.54 2.58 7.85
C LEU A 106 10.84 2.04 7.24
N ALA A 107 10.90 1.87 5.92
CA ALA A 107 12.09 1.38 5.23
C ALA A 107 13.27 2.37 5.30
N TYR A 108 13.01 3.68 5.33
CA TYR A 108 14.03 4.70 5.58
C TYR A 108 14.48 4.66 7.04
N ASP A 109 13.56 4.70 8.00
CA ASP A 109 13.85 4.67 9.44
C ASP A 109 14.68 3.46 9.86
N THR A 110 14.39 2.30 9.27
CA THR A 110 15.06 1.04 9.58
C THR A 110 16.31 0.79 8.75
N GLY A 111 16.65 1.71 7.84
CA GLY A 111 17.81 1.65 6.96
C GLY A 111 17.77 0.55 5.90
N LEU A 112 16.57 0.03 5.59
CA LEU A 112 16.37 -0.86 4.45
C LEU A 112 16.53 -0.13 3.10
N MET A 113 16.56 1.20 3.08
CA MET A 113 16.81 1.98 1.87
C MET A 113 18.27 2.43 1.68
N GLU A 114 19.22 2.03 2.53
CA GLU A 114 20.62 2.49 2.46
C GLU A 114 21.30 2.08 1.15
N SER A 115 21.03 0.87 0.65
CA SER A 115 21.69 0.34 -0.55
C SER A 115 21.07 0.88 -1.84
N ARG A 116 21.92 1.11 -2.87
CA ARG A 116 21.45 1.51 -4.21
C ARG A 116 20.54 0.45 -4.84
N LEU A 117 20.82 -0.83 -4.56
CA LEU A 117 20.04 -1.96 -5.06
C LEU A 117 18.65 -2.02 -4.41
N ALA A 118 18.53 -1.75 -3.11
CA ALA A 118 17.22 -1.65 -2.46
C ALA A 118 16.38 -0.54 -3.12
N ARG A 119 16.93 0.68 -3.25
CA ARG A 119 16.23 1.79 -3.93
C ARG A 119 15.86 1.45 -5.39
N LEU A 120 16.68 0.66 -6.08
CA LEU A 120 16.35 0.14 -7.41
C LEU A 120 15.16 -0.83 -7.35
N MET A 121 15.10 -1.74 -6.39
CA MET A 121 13.96 -2.65 -6.21
C MET A 121 12.64 -1.90 -5.99
N TRP A 122 12.64 -0.82 -5.20
CA TRP A 122 11.46 0.04 -5.03
C TRP A 122 10.97 0.65 -6.35
N ARG A 123 11.90 1.09 -7.21
CA ARG A 123 11.58 1.62 -8.54
C ARG A 123 11.06 0.53 -9.48
N LEU A 124 11.67 -0.65 -9.48
CA LEU A 124 11.21 -1.79 -10.29
C LEU A 124 9.83 -2.27 -9.87
N CYS A 125 9.54 -2.27 -8.57
CA CYS A 125 8.23 -2.59 -8.03
C CYS A 125 7.18 -1.48 -8.29
N LYS A 126 7.60 -0.32 -8.82
CA LYS A 126 6.77 0.88 -9.11
C LYS A 126 6.06 1.45 -7.88
N ILE A 127 6.65 1.26 -6.70
CA ILE A 127 6.12 1.73 -5.39
C ILE A 127 7.10 2.69 -4.70
N ASN A 128 8.06 3.23 -5.46
CA ASN A 128 8.89 4.35 -5.04
C ASN A 128 8.06 5.64 -4.90
N GLY A 129 8.61 6.65 -4.25
CA GLY A 129 7.96 7.94 -4.02
C GLY A 129 8.42 8.55 -2.70
N GLU A 130 7.81 9.67 -2.34
CA GLU A 130 8.10 10.33 -1.06
C GLU A 130 7.62 9.46 0.11
N PRO A 131 8.42 9.31 1.17
CA PRO A 131 7.96 8.70 2.42
C PRO A 131 7.04 9.65 3.18
N SER A 132 6.15 9.11 4.01
CA SER A 132 5.39 9.91 4.97
C SER A 132 6.33 10.55 6.00
N ARG A 133 6.00 11.74 6.48
CA ARG A 133 6.74 12.43 7.55
C ARG A 133 6.46 11.82 8.93
N TYR A 134 5.21 11.39 9.12
CA TYR A 134 4.75 10.69 10.31
C TYR A 134 3.71 9.66 9.91
N ARG A 135 3.43 8.71 10.80
CA ARG A 135 2.48 7.63 10.54
C ARG A 135 1.08 8.17 10.27
N SER A 136 0.43 7.65 9.24
CA SER A 136 -0.90 8.07 8.82
C SER A 136 -0.98 9.54 8.42
N GLU A 137 0.11 10.09 7.84
CA GLU A 137 0.10 11.44 7.27
C GLU A 137 -1.02 11.54 6.21
N PRO A 138 -1.95 12.50 6.34
CA PRO A 138 -2.99 12.70 5.35
C PRO A 138 -2.40 13.06 3.99
N GLN A 139 -2.90 12.44 2.93
CA GLN A 139 -2.55 12.83 1.56
C GLN A 139 -3.11 14.23 1.28
N ARG A 140 -2.22 15.24 1.24
CA ARG A 140 -2.60 16.66 1.08
C ARG A 140 -3.04 17.05 -0.33
N GLN A 141 -2.87 16.19 -1.33
CA GLN A 141 -3.37 16.47 -2.67
C GLN A 141 -4.85 16.11 -2.73
N HIS A 142 -5.69 17.13 -2.60
CA HIS A 142 -7.10 17.06 -2.97
C HIS A 142 -7.22 16.42 -4.35
N MET A 143 -8.12 15.45 -4.49
CA MET A 143 -8.67 15.08 -5.79
C MET A 143 -9.04 16.38 -6.50
N ALA A 144 -8.50 16.62 -7.70
CA ALA A 144 -8.94 17.74 -8.51
C ALA A 144 -10.46 17.65 -8.59
N THR A 145 -11.13 18.71 -8.12
CA THR A 145 -12.57 18.86 -8.14
C THR A 145 -13.07 18.45 -9.53
N MET A 146 -13.85 17.37 -9.62
CA MET A 146 -14.55 17.07 -10.87
C MET A 146 -15.42 18.30 -11.19
N PRO A 147 -15.38 18.85 -12.41
CA PRO A 147 -16.32 19.90 -12.78
C PRO A 147 -17.72 19.33 -12.60
N ALA A 148 -18.55 20.04 -11.82
CA ALA A 148 -19.95 19.71 -11.67
C ALA A 148 -20.59 19.65 -13.07
N ALA A 149 -21.18 18.50 -13.39
CA ALA A 149 -22.03 18.34 -14.56
C ALA A 149 -23.40 18.98 -14.29
#